data_AF-A0A812PLW8-F1
#
_entry.id   AF-A0A812PLW8-F1
#
_cell.length_a   1.000
_cell.length_b   1.000
_cell.length_c   1.000
_cell.angle_alpha   90.00
_cell.angle_beta   90.00
_cell.angle_gamma   90.00
#
_symmetry.space_group_name_H-M   'P 1'
#
loop_
_entity.id
_entity.type
_entity.pdbx_description
1 polymer ?
#
loop_
_entity_poly.entity_id
_entity_poly.type
_entity_poly.pdbx_seq_one_letter_code
_entity_poly.pdbx_strand_id
1 'polypeptide(L)'
;EIVGRLVPDPAHLFAGIKVIEFVAPGDLAVQLTVDAGNLWFKTLAANYHPLSSADVLLPHAGRLVVRSGYPRSGCSTMLVSSQASYFLSTAVCVEPHPADASKTLVSRFLAAPVDVAHFRVKHLARMSVARAGTEWFRWLFDGDMCTAREAMKGFYVVLSLQDCSFGGPLLPRVAGAEPFDAETWERVGADVSFAAYLQSFLHLLDLGAAKVFSSLDGQQLVPSQAILRRKDWEHVRPVLLPVFQKACIAYRRLLPNGTVELPKLAENVPATFSHVCDG
;
A
#
# COMPACT_ATOMS: atom_id res chain seq x y z
N GLU A 1 43.30 -17.49 16.81
CA GLU A 1 41.87 -17.54 17.15
C GLU A 1 41.50 -16.32 17.98
N ILE A 2 40.69 -15.42 17.44
CA ILE A 2 40.06 -14.34 18.21
C ILE A 2 38.61 -14.75 18.38
N VAL A 3 38.27 -15.29 19.55
CA VAL A 3 36.88 -15.55 19.95
C VAL A 3 36.28 -14.21 20.36
N GLY A 4 35.89 -13.41 19.39
CA GLY A 4 35.07 -12.23 19.62
C GLY A 4 33.63 -12.67 19.81
N ARG A 5 33.11 -12.61 21.04
CA ARG A 5 31.67 -12.65 21.27
C ARG A 5 31.06 -11.44 20.55
N LEU A 6 30.44 -11.69 19.39
CA LEU A 6 29.54 -10.73 18.76
C LEU A 6 28.45 -10.38 19.78
N VAL A 7 28.46 -9.14 20.24
CA VAL A 7 27.33 -8.57 20.95
C VAL A 7 26.16 -8.57 19.96
N PRO A 8 25.00 -9.16 20.27
CA PRO A 8 23.85 -9.14 19.37
C PRO A 8 23.50 -7.69 19.03
N ASP A 9 23.41 -7.40 17.73
CA ASP A 9 23.15 -6.06 17.22
C ASP A 9 21.76 -5.58 17.71
N PRO A 10 21.69 -4.49 18.49
CA PRO A 10 20.42 -3.93 18.94
C PRO A 10 19.55 -3.39 17.77
N ALA A 11 20.04 -3.40 16.53
CA ALA A 11 19.30 -3.01 15.33
C ALA A 11 18.15 -3.90 14.92
N HIS A 12 18.18 -5.15 15.34
CA HIS A 12 17.13 -6.10 15.03
C HIS A 12 16.02 -5.95 16.07
N LEU A 13 15.26 -4.85 15.94
CA LEU A 13 14.06 -4.63 16.73
C LEU A 13 13.06 -5.78 16.52
N PHE A 14 13.14 -6.44 15.37
CA PHE A 14 12.52 -7.71 15.05
C PHE A 14 13.58 -8.65 14.46
N ALA A 15 13.52 -9.94 14.80
CA ALA A 15 14.36 -11.00 14.23
C ALA A 15 13.96 -11.33 12.79
N GLY A 16 12.68 -11.12 12.48
CA GLY A 16 12.11 -11.52 11.21
C GLY A 16 10.78 -10.84 10.95
N ILE A 17 10.59 -10.47 9.69
CA ILE A 17 9.34 -9.96 9.14
C ILE A 17 8.86 -11.00 8.13
N LYS A 18 7.71 -11.61 8.40
CA LYS A 18 7.06 -12.53 7.46
C LYS A 18 5.85 -11.82 6.85
N VAL A 19 5.80 -11.71 5.53
CA VAL A 19 4.62 -11.18 4.84
C VAL A 19 3.47 -12.17 5.01
N ILE A 20 2.36 -11.71 5.60
CA ILE A 20 1.13 -12.48 5.74
C ILE A 20 0.26 -12.24 4.51
N GLU A 21 0.05 -10.96 4.17
CA GLU A 21 -0.87 -10.56 3.11
C GLU A 21 -0.40 -9.28 2.42
N PHE A 22 -0.61 -9.24 1.10
CA PHE A 22 -0.50 -8.02 0.30
C PHE A 22 -1.87 -7.32 0.30
N VAL A 23 -2.02 -6.31 1.15
CA VAL A 23 -3.29 -5.57 1.33
C VAL A 23 -3.53 -4.67 0.13
N ALA A 24 -2.53 -3.87 -0.22
CA ALA A 24 -2.55 -2.98 -1.37
C ALA A 24 -1.11 -2.76 -1.88
N PRO A 25 -0.93 -2.17 -3.07
CA PRO A 25 0.38 -1.69 -3.50
C PRO A 25 1.01 -0.78 -2.43
N GLY A 26 2.21 -1.15 -1.94
CA GLY A 26 2.88 -0.41 -0.86
C GLY A 26 2.30 -0.62 0.55
N ASP A 27 1.42 -1.60 0.75
CA ASP A 27 0.77 -1.87 2.05
C ASP A 27 0.68 -3.38 2.31
N LEU A 28 1.38 -3.83 3.35
CA LEU A 28 1.54 -5.24 3.70
C LEU A 28 1.03 -5.50 5.12
N ALA A 29 0.27 -6.57 5.29
CA ALA A 29 0.10 -7.19 6.61
C ALA A 29 1.28 -8.12 6.85
N VAL A 30 1.92 -7.98 8.00
CA VAL A 30 3.15 -8.70 8.34
C VAL A 30 3.04 -9.35 9.71
N GLN A 31 3.79 -10.43 9.89
CA GLN A 31 4.06 -11.04 11.17
C GLN A 31 5.46 -10.61 11.60
N LEU A 32 5.55 -9.95 12.74
CA LEU A 32 6.78 -9.47 13.33
C LEU A 32 7.22 -10.47 14.40
N THR A 33 8.43 -11.00 14.28
CA THR A 33 8.98 -11.94 15.27
C THR A 33 10.13 -11.29 16.00
N VAL A 34 10.16 -11.49 17.31
CA VAL A 34 11.20 -10.94 18.20
C VAL A 34 12.24 -12.01 18.48
N ASP A 35 13.53 -11.64 18.42
CA ASP A 35 14.60 -12.58 18.76
C ASP A 35 14.72 -12.63 20.28
N ALA A 36 14.49 -13.81 20.86
CA ALA A 36 14.71 -14.07 22.27
C ALA A 36 16.18 -13.91 22.69
N GLY A 37 17.12 -14.01 21.74
CA GLY A 37 18.53 -13.73 21.91
C GLY A 37 18.82 -12.24 22.12
N ASN A 38 17.91 -11.35 21.75
CA ASN A 38 18.18 -9.92 21.81
C ASN A 38 18.02 -9.39 23.25
N LEU A 39 19.17 -9.07 23.86
CA LEU A 39 19.31 -8.74 25.28
C LEU A 39 18.43 -7.55 25.71
N TRP A 40 18.11 -6.65 24.77
CA TRP A 40 17.29 -5.49 25.03
C TRP A 40 15.84 -5.88 25.35
N PHE A 41 15.26 -6.88 24.69
CA PHE A 41 13.88 -7.30 24.93
C PHE A 41 13.73 -7.99 26.28
N LYS A 42 14.72 -8.80 26.66
CA LYS A 42 14.79 -9.38 28.01
C LYS A 42 14.83 -8.28 29.07
N THR A 43 15.60 -7.22 28.81
CA THR A 43 15.68 -6.06 29.70
C THR A 43 14.35 -5.31 29.76
N LEU A 44 13.68 -5.12 28.62
CA LEU A 44 12.40 -4.43 28.54
C LEU A 44 11.29 -5.22 29.26
N ALA A 45 11.19 -6.53 28.99
CA ALA A 45 10.25 -7.43 29.64
C ALA A 45 10.48 -7.49 31.16
N ALA A 46 11.74 -7.53 31.62
CA ALA A 46 12.06 -7.54 33.05
C ALA A 46 11.67 -6.25 33.79
N ASN A 47 11.49 -5.13 33.08
CA ASN A 47 11.15 -3.83 33.65
C ASN A 47 9.67 -3.43 33.41
N TYR A 48 8.88 -4.23 32.68
CA TYR A 48 7.47 -3.97 32.39
C TYR A 48 6.56 -4.96 33.13
N HIS A 49 5.99 -4.50 34.24
CA HIS A 49 5.38 -5.38 35.24
C HIS A 49 4.02 -6.03 34.93
N PRO A 50 3.35 -5.81 33.77
CA PRO A 50 2.25 -6.69 33.35
C PRO A 50 2.61 -7.67 32.22
N LEU A 51 3.79 -7.57 31.60
CA LEU A 51 4.12 -8.40 30.44
C LEU A 51 4.98 -9.59 30.87
N SER A 52 4.49 -10.81 30.64
CA SER A 52 5.36 -11.96 30.77
C SER A 52 6.42 -11.91 29.66
N SER A 53 7.65 -12.31 29.98
CA SER A 53 8.71 -12.42 28.97
C SER A 53 8.33 -13.33 27.80
N ALA A 54 7.40 -14.26 28.01
CA ALA A 54 6.88 -15.13 26.96
C ALA A 54 6.01 -14.36 25.95
N ASP A 55 5.16 -13.44 26.40
CA ASP A 55 4.23 -12.70 25.54
C ASP A 55 4.97 -11.78 24.56
N VAL A 56 6.07 -11.18 25.01
CA VAL A 56 6.91 -10.29 24.18
C VAL A 56 7.55 -11.05 23.01
N LEU A 57 7.85 -12.33 23.20
CA LEU A 57 8.51 -13.17 22.20
C LEU A 57 7.55 -13.83 21.21
N LEU A 58 6.24 -13.76 21.45
CA LEU A 58 5.27 -14.28 20.50
C LEU A 58 5.35 -13.52 19.17
N PRO A 59 5.01 -14.15 18.04
CA PRO A 59 4.85 -13.42 16.79
C PRO A 59 3.68 -12.44 16.88
N HIS A 60 3.88 -11.20 16.42
CA HIS A 60 2.87 -10.15 16.48
C HIS A 60 2.38 -9.77 15.09
N ALA A 61 1.08 -9.52 14.96
CA ALA A 61 0.54 -8.93 13.75
C ALA A 61 0.96 -7.46 13.67
N GLY A 62 1.38 -7.04 12.48
CA GLY A 62 1.77 -5.68 12.18
C GLY A 62 1.38 -5.28 10.76
N ARG A 63 1.63 -4.02 10.44
CA ARG A 63 1.42 -3.45 9.11
C ARG A 63 2.68 -2.71 8.68
N LEU A 64 3.13 -2.99 7.46
CA LEU A 64 4.24 -2.28 6.83
C LEU A 64 3.67 -1.50 5.65
N VAL A 65 3.77 -0.18 5.72
CA VAL A 65 3.30 0.74 4.68
C VAL A 65 4.48 1.52 4.13
N VAL A 66 4.69 1.46 2.83
CA VAL A 66 5.66 2.29 2.11
C VAL A 66 4.89 3.37 1.37
N ARG A 67 5.11 4.61 1.74
CA ARG A 67 4.54 5.80 1.11
C ARG A 67 5.56 6.47 0.22
N SER A 68 5.24 6.68 -1.05
CA SER A 68 6.05 7.55 -1.91
C SER A 68 5.60 9.01 -1.84
N GLY A 69 6.54 9.93 -2.05
CA GLY A 69 6.27 11.38 -2.06
C GLY A 69 5.88 12.00 -0.71
N TYR A 70 6.07 11.28 0.41
CA TYR A 70 5.76 11.77 1.75
C TYR A 70 7.03 11.90 2.61
N PRO A 71 7.19 12.99 3.40
CA PRO A 71 6.27 14.11 3.56
C PRO A 71 6.34 15.14 2.42
N ARG A 72 7.30 14.98 1.49
CA ARG A 72 7.46 15.83 0.30
C ARG A 72 7.82 15.00 -0.92
N SER A 73 7.60 15.55 -2.11
CA SER A 73 7.95 14.89 -3.38
C SER A 73 9.42 14.42 -3.39
N GLY A 74 9.67 13.23 -3.94
CA GLY A 74 10.99 12.58 -3.95
C GLY A 74 11.32 11.74 -2.72
N CYS A 75 10.59 11.87 -1.61
CA CYS A 75 10.82 11.08 -0.39
C CYS A 75 10.16 9.70 -0.46
N SER A 76 10.66 8.74 0.34
CA SER A 76 9.92 7.52 0.71
C SER A 76 9.73 7.52 2.22
N THR A 77 8.53 7.24 2.69
CA THR A 77 8.30 7.00 4.12
C THR A 77 7.86 5.56 4.33
N MET A 78 8.64 4.79 5.07
CA MET A 78 8.21 3.48 5.55
C MET A 78 7.65 3.61 6.96
N LEU A 79 6.43 3.14 7.14
CA LEU A 79 5.76 3.03 8.44
C LEU A 79 5.67 1.55 8.78
N VAL A 80 6.16 1.19 9.97
CA VAL A 80 5.94 -0.12 10.57
C VAL A 80 5.13 0.10 11.84
N SER A 81 3.95 -0.48 11.89
CA SER A 81 3.12 -0.52 13.10
C SER A 81 2.91 -1.95 13.54
N SER A 82 2.80 -2.15 14.85
CA SER A 82 2.43 -3.41 15.47
C SER A 82 1.07 -3.25 16.12
N GLN A 83 0.23 -4.28 16.04
CA GLN A 83 -1.03 -4.32 16.77
C GLN A 83 -0.83 -4.57 18.26
N ALA A 84 0.32 -5.13 18.65
CA ALA A 84 0.68 -5.27 20.05
C ALA A 84 1.09 -3.90 20.61
N SER A 85 0.31 -3.43 21.59
CA SER A 85 0.36 -2.08 22.20
C SER A 85 1.66 -1.76 22.95
N TYR A 86 2.63 -2.65 22.97
CA TYR A 86 3.93 -2.45 23.63
C TYR A 86 5.09 -2.31 22.64
N PHE A 87 4.86 -2.43 21.33
CA PHE A 87 5.89 -2.19 20.33
C PHE A 87 5.87 -0.76 19.82
N LEU A 88 7.07 -0.28 19.50
CA LEU A 88 7.29 1.02 18.91
C LEU A 88 6.73 1.03 17.49
N SER A 89 5.78 1.91 17.21
CA SER A 89 5.48 2.24 15.82
C SER A 89 6.61 3.12 15.30
N THR A 90 7.22 2.73 14.19
CA THR A 90 8.35 3.45 13.60
C THR A 90 7.95 4.00 12.24
N ALA A 91 8.13 5.30 12.05
CA ALA A 91 8.04 5.93 10.74
C ALA A 91 9.42 6.45 10.34
N VAL A 92 9.81 6.11 9.12
CA VAL A 92 11.15 6.31 8.62
C VAL A 92 11.04 7.00 7.28
N CYS A 93 11.43 8.27 7.23
CA CYS A 93 11.48 9.03 6.00
C CYS A 93 12.89 9.05 5.44
N VAL A 94 12.99 8.72 4.17
CA VAL A 94 14.23 8.66 3.42
C VAL A 94 14.14 9.46 2.13
N GLU A 95 15.26 10.00 1.71
CA GLU A 95 15.39 10.91 0.58
C GLU A 95 16.71 10.63 -0.15
N PRO A 96 16.81 10.85 -1.47
CA PRO A 96 18.08 10.73 -2.17
C PRO A 96 19.15 11.64 -1.55
N HIS A 97 20.39 11.16 -1.40
CA HIS A 97 21.46 11.98 -0.86
C HIS A 97 21.86 13.09 -1.86
N PRO A 98 21.98 14.37 -1.42
CA PRO A 98 22.07 15.51 -2.33
C PRO A 98 23.35 15.54 -3.18
N ALA A 99 24.42 14.90 -2.70
CA ALA A 99 25.72 14.87 -3.38
C ALA A 99 26.11 13.49 -3.94
N ASP A 100 25.31 12.45 -3.68
CA ASP A 100 25.68 11.07 -4.04
C ASP A 100 24.44 10.23 -4.34
N ALA A 101 24.14 10.03 -5.62
CA ALA A 101 22.94 9.30 -6.06
C ALA A 101 22.92 7.82 -5.65
N SER A 102 24.06 7.24 -5.23
CA SER A 102 24.14 5.87 -4.70
C SER A 102 23.72 5.77 -3.24
N LYS A 103 23.54 6.91 -2.56
CA LYS A 103 23.22 6.98 -1.15
C LYS A 103 21.83 7.53 -0.93
N THR A 104 21.23 7.11 0.17
CA THR A 104 19.97 7.66 0.66
C THR A 104 20.20 8.30 2.03
N LEU A 105 19.64 9.49 2.22
CA LEU A 105 19.61 10.21 3.48
C LEU A 105 18.35 9.85 4.26
N VAL A 106 18.51 9.51 5.53
CA VAL A 106 17.39 9.37 6.47
C VAL A 106 17.05 10.75 7.00
N SER A 107 16.07 11.42 6.39
CA SER A 107 15.73 12.79 6.78
C SER A 107 14.93 12.83 8.08
N ARG A 108 14.13 11.79 8.37
CA ARG A 108 13.35 11.70 9.62
C ARG A 108 13.25 10.27 10.12
N PHE A 109 13.43 10.10 11.41
CA PHE A 109 13.09 8.88 12.14
C PHE A 109 12.15 9.24 13.29
N LEU A 110 10.93 8.74 13.22
CA LEU A 110 9.92 8.90 14.26
C LEU A 110 9.64 7.55 14.90
N ALA A 111 9.69 7.55 16.22
CA ALA A 111 9.39 6.41 17.06
C ALA A 111 8.29 6.85 18.01
N ALA A 112 7.07 6.35 17.79
CA ALA A 112 5.92 6.66 18.63
C ALA A 112 5.80 5.61 19.74
N PRO A 113 5.97 5.99 21.02
CA PRO A 113 5.61 5.13 22.14
C PRO A 113 4.09 5.04 22.27
N VAL A 114 3.61 3.92 22.80
CA VAL A 114 2.17 3.68 22.97
C VAL A 114 1.65 4.19 24.33
N ASP A 115 2.52 4.47 25.32
CA ASP A 115 2.14 5.01 26.65
C ASP A 115 3.27 5.83 27.32
N VAL A 116 2.94 6.76 28.22
CA VAL A 116 3.81 7.68 28.98
C VAL A 116 4.86 6.95 29.83
N ALA A 117 4.57 5.75 30.35
CA ALA A 117 5.58 4.92 31.02
C ALA A 117 6.74 4.51 30.08
N HIS A 118 6.54 4.56 28.75
CA HIS A 118 7.56 4.29 27.73
C HIS A 118 8.52 5.48 27.46
N PHE A 119 8.40 6.63 28.11
CA PHE A 119 9.37 7.72 27.92
C PHE A 119 10.80 7.31 28.35
N ARG A 120 10.95 6.40 29.32
CA ARG A 120 12.25 5.83 29.71
C ARG A 120 12.82 4.87 28.65
N VAL A 121 11.95 4.13 27.98
CA VAL A 121 12.28 3.30 26.81
C VAL A 121 12.72 4.18 25.63
N LYS A 122 12.12 5.36 25.45
CA LYS A 122 12.47 6.33 24.39
C LYS A 122 13.95 6.71 24.41
N HIS A 123 14.59 6.83 25.56
CA HIS A 123 15.99 7.21 25.65
C HIS A 123 16.93 6.07 25.24
N LEU A 124 16.66 4.85 25.72
CA LEU A 124 17.40 3.63 25.37
C LEU A 124 17.16 3.22 23.90
N ALA A 125 15.93 3.34 23.41
CA ALA A 125 15.57 3.09 22.02
C ALA A 125 16.19 4.14 21.09
N ARG A 126 16.20 5.44 21.45
CA ARG A 126 16.90 6.47 20.64
C ARG A 126 18.39 6.18 20.49
N MET A 127 19.06 5.78 21.57
CA MET A 127 20.48 5.44 21.56
C MET A 127 20.77 4.19 20.73
N SER A 128 19.91 3.18 20.84
CA SER A 128 20.04 1.92 20.10
C SER A 128 19.75 2.12 18.62
N VAL A 129 18.65 2.78 18.28
CA VAL A 129 18.23 3.05 16.89
C VAL A 129 19.18 4.01 16.17
N ALA A 130 19.75 5.01 16.84
CA ALA A 130 20.71 5.92 16.21
C ALA A 130 22.02 5.22 15.76
N ARG A 131 22.40 4.12 16.41
CA ARG A 131 23.56 3.28 16.01
C ARG A 131 23.17 2.15 15.05
N ALA A 132 22.04 1.53 15.32
CA ALA A 132 21.47 0.42 14.57
C ALA A 132 20.95 0.78 13.19
N GLY A 133 20.43 2.00 13.07
CA GLY A 133 19.80 2.45 11.84
C GLY A 133 20.74 2.22 10.66
N THR A 134 22.02 2.54 10.81
CA THR A 134 22.98 2.57 9.69
C THR A 134 23.00 1.32 8.81
N GLU A 135 22.93 0.11 9.39
CA GLU A 135 22.95 -1.16 8.62
C GLU A 135 21.57 -1.57 8.08
N TRP A 136 20.49 -1.40 8.87
CA TRP A 136 19.12 -1.61 8.39
C TRP A 136 18.74 -0.62 7.28
N PHE A 137 19.21 0.63 7.41
CA PHE A 137 19.16 1.65 6.38
C PHE A 137 19.98 1.21 5.16
N ARG A 138 21.20 0.70 5.33
CA ARG A 138 22.00 0.26 4.20
C ARG A 138 21.33 -0.86 3.38
N TRP A 139 20.63 -1.80 4.03
CA TRP A 139 19.84 -2.83 3.34
C TRP A 139 18.57 -2.30 2.66
N LEU A 140 17.82 -1.40 3.31
CA LEU A 140 16.66 -0.74 2.70
C LEU A 140 17.04 0.23 1.58
N PHE A 141 18.29 0.70 1.54
CA PHE A 141 18.71 1.84 0.72
C PHE A 141 19.97 1.61 -0.11
N ASP A 142 20.41 0.36 -0.26
CA ASP A 142 21.22 0.01 -1.42
C ASP A 142 20.45 0.41 -2.69
N GLY A 143 21.17 0.73 -3.78
CA GLY A 143 20.60 1.30 -5.02
C GLY A 143 19.39 0.57 -5.64
N ASP A 144 19.09 -0.62 -5.12
CA ASP A 144 17.89 -1.40 -5.36
C ASP A 144 16.58 -0.69 -5.04
N MET A 145 16.48 0.29 -4.13
CA MET A 145 15.16 0.87 -3.81
C MET A 145 14.62 1.86 -4.84
N CYS A 146 15.48 2.68 -5.46
CA CYS A 146 15.09 3.50 -6.62
C CYS A 146 14.78 2.60 -7.82
N THR A 147 15.59 1.56 -8.02
CA THR A 147 15.36 0.52 -9.04
C THR A 147 14.05 -0.22 -8.79
N ALA A 148 13.73 -0.53 -7.54
CA ALA A 148 12.48 -1.19 -7.13
C ALA A 148 11.29 -0.26 -7.33
N ARG A 149 11.42 1.05 -7.07
CA ARG A 149 10.36 2.03 -7.38
C ARG A 149 10.08 2.12 -8.86
N GLU A 150 11.13 2.19 -9.67
CA GLU A 150 10.97 2.22 -11.12
C GLU A 150 10.38 0.89 -11.64
N ALA A 151 10.84 -0.24 -11.09
CA ALA A 151 10.26 -1.55 -11.35
C ALA A 151 8.79 -1.64 -10.90
N MET A 152 8.42 -0.98 -9.80
CA MET A 152 7.04 -0.92 -9.30
C MET A 152 6.11 -0.13 -10.22
N LYS A 153 6.59 0.92 -10.90
CA LYS A 153 5.80 1.60 -11.96
C LYS A 153 5.44 0.64 -13.09
N GLY A 154 6.32 -0.32 -13.38
CA GLY A 154 6.05 -1.42 -14.29
C GLY A 154 5.15 -2.51 -13.72
N PHE A 155 5.02 -2.62 -12.40
CA PHE A 155 4.28 -3.72 -11.78
C PHE A 155 2.76 -3.49 -11.74
N TYR A 156 2.33 -2.24 -11.71
CA TYR A 156 0.92 -1.86 -11.64
C TYR A 156 0.49 -1.03 -12.86
N VAL A 157 -0.81 -1.05 -13.13
CA VAL A 157 -1.46 -0.16 -14.09
C VAL A 157 -2.52 0.62 -13.34
N VAL A 158 -2.39 1.94 -13.36
CA VAL A 158 -3.42 2.86 -12.87
C VAL A 158 -4.38 3.11 -14.03
N LEU A 159 -5.65 2.84 -13.79
CA LEU A 159 -6.75 3.06 -14.71
C LEU A 159 -7.58 4.25 -14.23
N SER A 160 -8.11 5.04 -15.15
CA SER A 160 -9.07 6.10 -14.84
C SER A 160 -10.30 6.01 -15.72
N LEU A 161 -11.46 6.08 -15.08
CA LEU A 161 -12.74 6.27 -15.75
C LEU A 161 -13.01 7.77 -15.91
N GLN A 162 -13.19 8.20 -17.14
CA GLN A 162 -13.41 9.60 -17.52
C GLN A 162 -14.79 9.77 -18.18
N ASP A 163 -15.26 11.01 -18.25
CA ASP A 163 -16.45 11.42 -19.00
C ASP A 163 -17.78 10.80 -18.51
N CYS A 164 -17.89 10.46 -17.22
CA CYS A 164 -19.13 9.99 -16.57
C CYS A 164 -19.95 11.14 -15.95
N SER A 165 -20.22 12.20 -16.71
CA SER A 165 -20.91 13.41 -16.20
C SER A 165 -22.43 13.23 -15.97
N PHE A 166 -23.05 12.24 -16.61
CA PHE A 166 -24.50 12.01 -16.57
C PHE A 166 -24.91 10.83 -15.68
N GLY A 167 -24.12 10.52 -14.68
CA GLY A 167 -24.35 9.44 -13.71
C GLY A 167 -23.25 8.39 -13.75
N GLY A 168 -23.39 7.37 -12.89
CA GLY A 168 -22.43 6.28 -12.83
C GLY A 168 -22.36 5.48 -14.14
N PRO A 169 -21.25 4.76 -14.35
CA PRO A 169 -21.10 3.87 -15.50
C PRO A 169 -22.13 2.73 -15.48
N LEU A 170 -22.34 2.11 -16.65
CA LEU A 170 -23.20 0.93 -16.77
C LEU A 170 -22.43 -0.36 -16.45
N LEU A 171 -23.11 -1.29 -15.78
CA LEU A 171 -22.72 -2.69 -15.65
C LEU A 171 -23.71 -3.57 -16.43
N PRO A 172 -23.23 -4.66 -17.04
CA PRO A 172 -24.14 -5.66 -17.61
C PRO A 172 -24.81 -6.44 -16.47
N ARG A 173 -26.13 -6.65 -16.56
CA ARG A 173 -26.87 -7.49 -15.60
C ARG A 173 -26.59 -8.98 -15.77
N VAL A 174 -26.25 -9.37 -17.00
CA VAL A 174 -25.97 -10.75 -17.39
C VAL A 174 -24.70 -10.80 -18.24
N ALA A 175 -23.93 -11.87 -18.11
CA ALA A 175 -22.80 -12.12 -18.98
C ALA A 175 -23.28 -12.20 -20.44
N GLY A 176 -22.63 -11.46 -21.34
CA GLY A 176 -23.01 -11.41 -22.76
C GLY A 176 -24.11 -10.40 -23.11
N ALA A 177 -24.40 -9.43 -22.23
CA ALA A 177 -25.33 -8.33 -22.53
C ALA A 177 -25.03 -7.67 -23.89
N GLU A 178 -26.05 -7.56 -24.74
CA GLU A 178 -25.95 -6.87 -26.02
C GLU A 178 -26.23 -5.37 -25.82
N PRO A 179 -25.50 -4.46 -26.52
CA PRO A 179 -25.59 -3.02 -26.26
C PRO A 179 -26.93 -2.40 -26.69
N PHE A 180 -27.73 -3.15 -27.46
CA PHE A 180 -29.01 -2.71 -28.00
C PHE A 180 -30.19 -2.99 -27.08
N ASP A 181 -30.01 -3.84 -26.06
CA ASP A 181 -31.04 -4.23 -25.11
C ASP A 181 -30.85 -3.47 -23.79
N ALA A 182 -31.59 -2.37 -23.61
CA ALA A 182 -31.48 -1.52 -22.42
C ALA A 182 -31.79 -2.26 -21.11
N GLU A 183 -32.58 -3.35 -21.15
CA GLU A 183 -32.95 -4.11 -19.95
C GLU A 183 -31.79 -4.94 -19.40
N THR A 184 -30.76 -5.18 -20.22
CA THR A 184 -29.56 -5.94 -19.87
C THR A 184 -28.46 -5.11 -19.23
N TRP A 185 -28.64 -3.79 -19.12
CA TRP A 185 -27.67 -2.88 -18.51
C TRP A 185 -28.26 -2.18 -17.29
N GLU A 186 -27.47 -2.07 -16.23
CA GLU A 186 -27.84 -1.32 -15.05
C GLU A 186 -26.87 -0.20 -14.76
N ARG A 187 -27.40 0.92 -14.28
CA ARG A 187 -26.60 2.05 -13.87
C ARG A 187 -26.15 1.86 -12.43
N VAL A 188 -24.84 1.96 -12.23
CA VAL A 188 -24.25 1.92 -10.90
C VAL A 188 -24.45 3.27 -10.20
N GLY A 189 -24.63 3.25 -8.88
CA GLY A 189 -24.75 4.47 -8.07
C GLY A 189 -23.57 5.43 -8.30
N ALA A 190 -23.82 6.74 -8.29
CA ALA A 190 -22.80 7.76 -8.54
C ALA A 190 -21.71 7.82 -7.44
N ASP A 191 -22.04 7.26 -6.29
CA ASP A 191 -21.27 7.14 -5.07
C ASP A 191 -20.34 5.90 -5.05
N VAL A 192 -20.45 5.02 -6.06
CA VAL A 192 -19.59 3.86 -6.18
C VAL A 192 -18.25 4.24 -6.80
N SER A 193 -17.15 3.90 -6.12
CA SER A 193 -15.81 4.13 -6.65
C SER A 193 -15.54 3.30 -7.91
N PHE A 194 -14.68 3.80 -8.78
CA PHE A 194 -14.28 3.11 -9.99
C PHE A 194 -13.64 1.76 -9.70
N ALA A 195 -12.87 1.64 -8.60
CA ALA A 195 -12.32 0.35 -8.16
C ALA A 195 -13.42 -0.68 -7.86
N ALA A 196 -14.47 -0.28 -7.14
CA ALA A 196 -15.60 -1.15 -6.83
C ALA A 196 -16.41 -1.50 -8.10
N TYR A 197 -16.69 -0.52 -8.96
CA TYR A 197 -17.32 -0.74 -10.25
C TYR A 197 -16.54 -1.75 -11.10
N LEU A 198 -15.24 -1.55 -11.25
CA LEU A 198 -14.39 -2.39 -12.08
C LEU A 198 -14.32 -3.81 -11.50
N GLN A 199 -14.21 -3.98 -10.18
CA GLN A 199 -14.24 -5.29 -9.54
C GLN A 199 -15.56 -6.04 -9.85
N SER A 200 -16.71 -5.36 -9.75
CA SER A 200 -18.01 -5.94 -10.13
C SER A 200 -18.08 -6.31 -11.60
N PHE A 201 -17.55 -5.46 -12.49
CA PHE A 201 -17.47 -5.75 -13.92
C PHE A 201 -16.63 -7.01 -14.17
N LEU A 202 -15.47 -7.14 -13.53
CA LEU A 202 -14.61 -8.32 -13.68
C LEU A 202 -15.29 -9.59 -13.17
N HIS A 203 -16.04 -9.52 -12.07
CA HIS A 203 -16.82 -10.67 -11.59
C HIS A 203 -17.88 -11.12 -12.60
N LEU A 204 -18.57 -10.20 -13.25
CA LEU A 204 -19.60 -10.52 -14.27
C LEU A 204 -19.02 -11.15 -15.54
N LEU A 205 -17.71 -10.98 -15.78
CA LEU A 205 -16.99 -11.55 -16.92
C LEU A 205 -16.22 -12.82 -16.55
N ASP A 206 -16.45 -13.40 -15.36
CA ASP A 206 -15.70 -14.53 -14.82
C ASP A 206 -14.19 -14.27 -14.67
N LEU A 207 -13.81 -12.99 -14.54
CA LEU A 207 -12.43 -12.51 -14.34
C LEU A 207 -12.15 -12.09 -12.89
N GLY A 208 -13.00 -12.50 -11.94
CA GLY A 208 -12.94 -12.10 -10.54
C GLY A 208 -11.66 -12.50 -9.78
N ALA A 209 -10.78 -13.30 -10.39
CA ALA A 209 -9.46 -13.61 -9.83
C ALA A 209 -8.51 -12.40 -9.85
N ALA A 210 -8.71 -11.46 -10.78
CA ALA A 210 -7.96 -10.21 -10.83
C ALA A 210 -8.43 -9.27 -9.70
N LYS A 211 -7.51 -8.88 -8.81
CA LYS A 211 -7.81 -7.94 -7.72
C LYS A 211 -7.69 -6.50 -8.21
N VAL A 212 -8.73 -5.71 -7.95
CA VAL A 212 -8.75 -4.27 -8.16
C VAL A 212 -8.51 -3.56 -6.84
N PHE A 213 -7.55 -2.63 -6.84
CA PHE A 213 -7.16 -1.86 -5.66
C PHE A 213 -7.65 -0.41 -5.76
N SER A 214 -8.12 0.14 -4.64
CA SER A 214 -8.53 1.56 -4.52
C SER A 214 -7.45 2.46 -3.92
N SER A 215 -6.32 1.88 -3.51
CA SER A 215 -5.23 2.59 -2.85
C SER A 215 -3.86 2.21 -3.43
N LEU A 216 -2.91 3.12 -3.31
CA LEU A 216 -1.51 2.95 -3.69
C LEU A 216 -0.64 3.65 -2.66
N ASP A 217 0.42 2.96 -2.23
CA ASP A 217 1.38 3.47 -1.26
C ASP A 217 0.69 3.95 0.03
N GLY A 218 -0.31 3.18 0.46
CA GLY A 218 -1.14 3.47 1.63
C GLY A 218 -1.98 4.74 1.53
N GLN A 219 -2.15 5.33 0.34
CA GLN A 219 -3.01 6.48 0.09
C GLN A 219 -4.21 6.06 -0.76
N GLN A 220 -5.40 6.58 -0.46
CA GLN A 220 -6.59 6.31 -1.26
C GLN A 220 -6.52 7.09 -2.57
N LEU A 221 -6.87 6.44 -3.68
CA LEU A 221 -6.99 7.11 -4.97
C LEU A 221 -8.24 8.00 -4.99
N VAL A 222 -8.31 8.89 -5.97
CA VAL A 222 -9.58 9.56 -6.31
C VAL A 222 -10.63 8.54 -6.76
N PRO A 223 -11.93 8.78 -6.53
CA PRO A 223 -12.98 7.80 -6.86
C PRO A 223 -13.03 7.36 -8.33
N SER A 224 -12.50 8.16 -9.26
CA SER A 224 -12.44 7.83 -10.69
C SER A 224 -11.24 6.97 -11.09
N GLN A 225 -10.36 6.60 -10.15
CA GLN A 225 -9.17 5.79 -10.40
C GLN A 225 -9.21 4.43 -9.70
N ALA A 226 -8.55 3.46 -10.31
CA ALA A 226 -8.40 2.10 -9.82
C ALA A 226 -7.04 1.54 -10.24
N ILE A 227 -6.54 0.53 -9.52
CA ILE A 227 -5.25 -0.10 -9.84
C ILE A 227 -5.42 -1.61 -9.99
N LEU A 228 -4.70 -2.16 -10.96
CA LEU A 228 -4.48 -3.60 -11.08
C LEU A 228 -2.99 -3.90 -11.20
N ARG A 229 -2.60 -5.15 -10.94
CA ARG A 229 -1.28 -5.64 -11.35
C ARG A 229 -1.23 -5.65 -12.87
N ARG A 230 -0.09 -5.26 -13.45
CA ARG A 230 0.09 -5.20 -14.90
C ARG A 230 -0.18 -6.54 -15.57
N LYS A 231 0.33 -7.63 -14.98
CA LYS A 231 0.08 -9.00 -15.45
C LYS A 231 -1.41 -9.34 -15.48
N ASP A 232 -2.16 -8.96 -14.44
CA ASP A 232 -3.60 -9.20 -14.36
C ASP A 232 -4.34 -8.36 -15.40
N TRP A 233 -3.92 -7.10 -15.57
CA TRP A 233 -4.47 -6.20 -16.59
C TRP A 233 -4.25 -6.73 -18.01
N GLU A 234 -3.05 -7.20 -18.35
CA GLU A 234 -2.75 -7.78 -19.66
C GLU A 234 -3.65 -8.98 -20.00
N HIS A 235 -4.03 -9.76 -18.98
CA HIS A 235 -4.95 -10.87 -19.14
C HIS A 235 -6.42 -10.43 -19.28
N VAL A 236 -6.84 -9.47 -18.46
CA VAL A 236 -8.22 -8.97 -18.38
C VAL A 236 -8.59 -8.09 -19.58
N ARG A 237 -7.68 -7.23 -20.01
CA ARG A 237 -7.87 -6.20 -21.04
C ARG A 237 -8.54 -6.69 -22.33
N PRO A 238 -8.08 -7.78 -22.99
CA PRO A 238 -8.68 -8.23 -24.26
C PRO A 238 -10.14 -8.69 -24.12
N VAL A 239 -10.57 -9.12 -22.93
CA VAL A 239 -11.94 -9.57 -22.66
C VAL A 239 -12.81 -8.39 -22.20
N LEU A 240 -12.28 -7.54 -21.32
CA LEU A 240 -13.01 -6.40 -20.76
C LEU A 240 -13.32 -5.33 -21.81
N LEU A 241 -12.32 -4.91 -22.60
CA LEU A 241 -12.46 -3.73 -23.48
C LEU A 241 -13.60 -3.83 -24.50
N PRO A 242 -13.82 -4.98 -25.19
CA PRO A 242 -14.97 -5.12 -26.08
C PRO A 242 -16.32 -4.97 -25.37
N VAL A 243 -16.46 -5.51 -24.16
CA VAL A 243 -17.71 -5.40 -23.38
C VAL A 243 -17.88 -4.00 -22.81
N PHE A 244 -16.80 -3.36 -22.37
CA PHE A 244 -16.82 -1.96 -21.96
C PHE A 244 -17.26 -1.05 -23.12
N GLN A 245 -16.81 -1.31 -24.35
CA GLN A 245 -17.26 -0.58 -25.53
C GLN A 245 -18.77 -0.75 -25.79
N LYS A 246 -19.30 -1.97 -25.62
CA LYS A 246 -20.76 -2.21 -25.65
C LYS A 246 -21.47 -1.39 -24.56
N ALA A 247 -20.93 -1.33 -23.35
CA ALA A 247 -21.44 -0.51 -22.26
C ALA A 247 -21.48 0.98 -22.62
N CYS A 248 -20.44 1.52 -23.28
CA CYS A 248 -20.41 2.90 -23.74
C CYS A 248 -21.50 3.19 -24.79
N ILE A 249 -21.75 2.24 -25.71
CA ILE A 249 -22.83 2.36 -26.71
C ILE A 249 -24.20 2.38 -26.02
N ALA A 250 -24.42 1.48 -25.07
CA ALA A 250 -25.64 1.45 -24.27
C ALA A 250 -25.81 2.76 -23.47
N TYR A 251 -24.73 3.25 -22.87
CA TYR A 251 -24.71 4.51 -22.10
C TYR A 251 -25.17 5.69 -22.96
N ARG A 252 -24.68 5.82 -24.20
CA ARG A 252 -25.09 6.87 -25.13
C ARG A 252 -26.59 6.90 -25.39
N ARG A 253 -27.22 5.73 -25.49
CA ARG A 253 -28.66 5.61 -25.79
C ARG A 253 -29.55 6.05 -24.64
N LEU A 254 -29.05 5.89 -23.41
CA LEU A 254 -29.76 6.33 -22.21
C LEU A 254 -29.62 7.84 -21.95
N LEU A 255 -28.82 8.58 -22.74
CA LEU A 255 -28.69 10.03 -22.60
C LEU A 255 -29.83 10.76 -23.33
N PRO A 256 -30.54 11.70 -22.67
CA PRO A 256 -31.70 12.41 -23.25
C PRO A 256 -31.40 13.18 -24.55
N ASN A 257 -30.18 13.69 -24.70
CA ASN A 257 -29.84 14.67 -25.74
C ASN A 257 -28.76 14.17 -26.73
N GLY A 258 -28.40 12.89 -26.67
CA GLY A 258 -27.37 12.32 -27.56
C GLY A 258 -25.98 12.97 -27.46
N THR A 259 -25.71 13.73 -26.39
CA THR A 259 -24.45 14.47 -26.19
C THR A 259 -23.22 13.54 -26.16
N VAL A 260 -22.07 14.12 -26.53
CA VAL A 260 -21.00 13.51 -27.33
C VAL A 260 -20.02 12.63 -26.54
N GLU A 261 -19.87 12.86 -25.25
CA GLU A 261 -18.78 12.25 -24.48
C GLU A 261 -19.21 10.91 -23.89
N LEU A 262 -18.66 9.85 -24.46
CA LEU A 262 -18.77 8.49 -23.93
C LEU A 262 -17.83 8.31 -22.76
N PRO A 263 -18.19 7.46 -21.78
CA PRO A 263 -17.22 7.00 -20.79
C PRO A 263 -15.95 6.50 -21.47
N LYS A 264 -14.80 6.98 -21.01
CA LYS A 264 -13.49 6.55 -21.51
C LYS A 264 -12.73 5.85 -20.39
N LEU A 265 -12.05 4.77 -20.75
CA LEU A 265 -11.11 4.10 -19.87
C LEU A 265 -9.70 4.49 -20.29
N ALA A 266 -9.03 5.30 -19.48
CA ALA A 266 -7.65 5.69 -19.68
C ALA A 266 -6.71 4.74 -18.93
N GLU A 267 -5.64 4.30 -19.61
CA GLU A 267 -4.63 3.40 -19.06
C GLU A 267 -3.33 4.14 -18.72
N ASN A 268 -2.58 3.66 -17.71
CA ASN A 268 -1.28 4.23 -17.30
C ASN A 268 -1.34 5.73 -16.98
N VAL A 269 -2.47 6.19 -16.44
CA VAL A 269 -2.58 7.57 -15.98
C VAL A 269 -1.75 7.78 -14.71
N PRO A 270 -1.24 9.00 -14.44
CA PRO A 270 -0.66 9.31 -13.14
C PRO A 270 -1.67 9.07 -12.01
N ALA A 271 -1.22 8.46 -10.92
CA ALA A 271 -2.06 8.27 -9.74
C ALA A 271 -2.37 9.61 -9.08
N THR A 272 -3.65 9.85 -8.81
CA THR A 272 -4.16 11.02 -8.09
C THR A 272 -4.82 10.52 -6.81
N PHE A 273 -4.46 11.11 -5.68
CA PHE A 273 -4.92 10.68 -4.37
C PHE A 273 -6.06 11.56 -3.88
N SER A 274 -7.02 10.97 -3.17
CA SER A 274 -8.04 11.73 -2.48
C SER A 274 -7.40 12.44 -1.30
N HIS A 275 -7.52 13.77 -1.26
CA HIS A 275 -7.22 14.53 -0.05
C HIS A 275 -8.29 14.17 0.97
N VAL A 276 -7.97 13.25 1.88
CA VAL A 276 -8.74 13.12 3.11
C VAL A 276 -8.45 14.40 3.89
N CYS A 277 -9.36 15.38 3.79
CA CYS A 277 -9.39 16.46 4.76
C CYS A 277 -9.75 15.78 6.08
N ASP A 278 -8.77 15.51 6.92
CA ASP A 278 -8.99 15.05 8.29
C ASP A 278 -9.89 16.10 8.96
N GLY A 279 -11.17 15.76 9.13
CA GLY A 279 -12.19 16.57 9.80
C GLY A 279 -12.12 16.42 11.31
#